data_AF-A0A7C2U6D1-F1
#
_entry.id   AF-A0A7C2U6D1-F1
#
_cell.length_a   1.000
_cell.length_b   1.000
_cell.length_c   1.000
_cell.angle_alpha   90.00
_cell.angle_beta   90.00
_cell.angle_gamma   90.00
#
_symmetry.space_group_name_H-M   'P 1'
#
loop_
_entity.id
_entity.type
_entity.pdbx_description
1 polymer ?
#
loop_
_entity_poly.entity_id
_entity_poly.type
_entity_poly.pdbx_seq_one_letter_code
_entity_poly.pdbx_strand_id
1 'polypeptide(L)'
;MRLALNAFVVCALALAAGCGTEPPAKPPEAAQKPAVPPEIQAAGEALLGAEAEVLVFGDLAKTGQVQALVINRIKKGSSITAPGILLTRGAIVARDGEKWKEVFRVDEHLKNPNGFLGATPVSPVTGWRLQYEQDAAKGLQLYFTPLEKPAGGTQQTIGVWWNPKVKRYQSLDRTYEKFLGEVPALEKINSYLR
;
A
#
# COMPACT_ATOMS: atom_id res chain seq x y z
N MET A 1 -40.94 65.83 -18.19
CA MET A 1 -42.38 65.77 -17.88
C MET A 1 -43.04 64.83 -18.87
N ARG A 2 -43.49 63.65 -18.39
CA ARG A 2 -44.49 62.70 -18.94
C ARG A 2 -44.26 62.00 -20.31
N LEU A 3 -44.90 60.81 -20.35
CA LEU A 3 -45.31 59.93 -21.45
C LEU A 3 -44.23 58.96 -21.97
N ALA A 4 -44.20 57.67 -21.60
CA ALA A 4 -45.19 56.58 -21.70
C ALA A 4 -45.44 56.12 -23.15
N LEU A 5 -45.22 54.81 -23.38
CA LEU A 5 -46.26 53.81 -23.66
C LEU A 5 -45.89 52.80 -24.78
N ASN A 6 -45.66 51.56 -24.33
CA ASN A 6 -46.10 50.25 -24.85
C ASN A 6 -45.90 49.78 -26.31
N ALA A 7 -45.85 48.43 -26.34
CA ALA A 7 -46.32 47.50 -27.39
C ALA A 7 -45.31 47.24 -28.51
N PHE A 8 -45.07 46.01 -28.98
CA PHE A 8 -45.76 44.73 -28.85
C PHE A 8 -44.82 43.62 -29.38
N VAL A 9 -44.84 42.45 -28.73
CA VAL A 9 -44.80 41.06 -29.24
C VAL A 9 -44.21 40.77 -30.65
N VAL A 10 -43.32 39.75 -30.77
CA VAL A 10 -43.51 38.48 -31.54
C VAL A 10 -42.16 37.81 -31.89
N CYS A 11 -42.12 36.50 -31.60
CA CYS A 11 -41.33 35.39 -32.15
C CYS A 11 -40.37 35.63 -33.34
N ALA A 12 -39.21 34.97 -33.32
CA ALA A 12 -38.99 33.69 -34.05
C ALA A 12 -37.53 33.21 -33.98
N LEU A 13 -37.40 31.90 -34.18
CA LEU A 13 -36.20 31.06 -34.17
C LEU A 13 -35.05 31.56 -35.06
N ALA A 14 -33.82 31.28 -34.62
CA ALA A 14 -32.74 30.85 -35.50
C ALA A 14 -31.87 29.79 -34.81
N LEU A 15 -31.89 28.58 -35.36
CA LEU A 15 -31.04 27.45 -35.04
C LEU A 15 -29.72 27.53 -35.83
N ALA A 16 -28.65 27.06 -35.17
CA ALA A 16 -27.44 26.43 -35.70
C ALA A 16 -26.38 27.29 -36.42
N ALA A 17 -25.21 27.43 -35.77
CA ALA A 17 -23.92 26.87 -36.24
C ALA A 17 -22.76 27.41 -35.37
N GLY A 18 -22.32 26.62 -34.39
CA GLY A 18 -21.12 26.91 -33.61
C GLY A 18 -20.38 25.61 -33.30
N CYS A 19 -19.51 25.19 -34.21
CA CYS A 19 -18.53 24.14 -33.96
C CYS A 19 -17.51 24.64 -32.93
N GLY A 20 -17.66 24.23 -31.69
CA GLY A 20 -16.62 24.27 -30.67
C GLY A 20 -16.43 22.87 -30.14
N THR A 21 -15.55 22.09 -30.78
CA THR A 21 -15.09 20.81 -30.21
C THR A 21 -14.17 21.13 -29.04
N GLU A 22 -14.70 21.05 -27.82
CA GLU A 22 -13.90 20.99 -26.60
C GLU A 22 -13.00 19.74 -26.66
N PRO A 23 -11.66 19.87 -26.53
CA PRO A 23 -10.80 18.71 -26.43
C PRO A 23 -11.16 17.92 -25.17
N PRO A 24 -11.24 16.58 -25.24
CA PRO A 24 -11.50 15.77 -24.06
C PRO A 24 -10.40 16.03 -23.02
N ALA A 25 -10.82 16.32 -21.79
CA ALA A 25 -9.93 16.52 -20.65
C ALA A 25 -8.95 15.34 -20.55
N LYS A 26 -7.66 15.67 -20.58
CA LYS A 26 -6.57 14.69 -20.43
C LYS A 26 -6.77 13.99 -19.06
N PRO A 27 -6.78 12.65 -19.00
CA PRO A 27 -6.81 11.93 -17.74
C PRO A 27 -5.68 12.43 -16.84
N PRO A 28 -5.88 12.54 -15.50
CA PRO A 28 -4.83 12.99 -14.60
C PRO A 28 -3.61 12.09 -14.79
N GLU A 29 -2.49 12.73 -15.13
CA GLU A 29 -1.22 12.09 -15.34
C GLU A 29 -0.86 11.34 -14.05
N ALA A 30 -0.77 10.00 -14.14
CA ALA A 30 -0.42 9.18 -13.00
C ALA A 30 0.90 9.70 -12.41
N ALA A 31 0.87 10.12 -11.14
CA ALA A 31 2.04 10.66 -10.45
C ALA A 31 3.24 9.72 -10.70
N GLN A 32 4.27 10.24 -11.37
CA GLN A 32 5.47 9.48 -11.66
C GLN A 32 6.07 9.01 -10.33
N LYS A 33 6.23 7.70 -10.16
CA LYS A 33 6.89 7.14 -8.98
C LYS A 33 8.31 7.72 -8.91
N PRO A 34 8.73 8.28 -7.77
CA PRO A 34 10.10 8.74 -7.60
C PRO A 34 11.09 7.62 -7.96
N ALA A 35 12.19 7.98 -8.63
CA ALA A 35 13.27 7.03 -8.88
C ALA A 35 13.77 6.48 -7.55
N VAL A 36 13.85 5.15 -7.44
CA VAL A 36 14.31 4.47 -6.23
C VAL A 36 15.82 4.68 -6.09
N PRO A 37 16.32 5.24 -4.97
CA PRO A 37 17.75 5.37 -4.72
C PRO A 37 18.48 4.01 -4.77
N PRO A 38 19.69 3.92 -5.33
CA PRO A 38 20.42 2.67 -5.49
C PRO A 38 20.61 1.89 -4.18
N GLU A 39 20.83 2.58 -3.07
CA GLU A 39 21.01 1.98 -1.75
C GLU A 39 19.74 1.32 -1.22
N ILE A 40 18.56 1.84 -1.59
CA ILE A 40 17.26 1.27 -1.21
C ILE A 40 16.98 0.04 -2.06
N GLN A 41 17.27 0.12 -3.37
CA GLN A 41 17.16 -1.03 -4.26
C GLN A 41 18.09 -2.16 -3.83
N ALA A 42 19.36 -1.86 -3.51
CA ALA A 42 20.32 -2.83 -3.02
C ALA A 42 19.89 -3.50 -1.71
N ALA A 43 19.30 -2.74 -0.77
CA ALA A 43 18.73 -3.32 0.45
C ALA A 43 17.58 -4.29 0.14
N GLY A 44 16.73 -3.96 -0.83
CA GLY A 44 15.68 -4.85 -1.31
C GLY A 44 16.23 -6.15 -1.90
N GLU A 45 17.22 -6.05 -2.78
CA GLU A 45 17.87 -7.18 -3.44
C GLU A 45 18.63 -8.09 -2.46
N ALA A 46 19.31 -7.50 -1.47
CA ALA A 46 20.00 -8.26 -0.43
C ALA A 46 19.05 -9.13 0.40
N LEU A 47 17.78 -8.71 0.56
CA LEU A 47 16.79 -9.40 1.38
C LEU A 47 15.93 -10.38 0.57
N LEU A 48 15.46 -9.98 -0.61
CA LEU A 48 14.49 -10.73 -1.39
C LEU A 48 15.04 -11.30 -2.72
N GLY A 49 16.29 -10.98 -3.06
CA GLY A 49 16.96 -11.40 -4.30
C GLY A 49 16.74 -10.43 -5.46
N ALA A 50 17.26 -10.77 -6.64
CA ALA A 50 17.25 -9.92 -7.84
C ALA A 50 15.85 -9.55 -8.37
N GLU A 51 14.80 -10.21 -7.90
CA GLU A 51 13.41 -9.91 -8.28
C GLU A 51 12.72 -8.90 -7.35
N ALA A 52 13.46 -8.35 -6.37
CA ALA A 52 12.97 -7.38 -5.42
C ALA A 52 12.46 -6.10 -6.13
N GLU A 53 11.22 -5.73 -5.84
CA GLU A 53 10.60 -4.48 -6.27
C GLU A 53 10.33 -3.59 -5.05
N VAL A 54 10.86 -2.38 -5.06
CA VAL A 54 10.55 -1.35 -4.06
C VAL A 54 9.24 -0.64 -4.45
N LEU A 55 8.21 -0.78 -3.63
CA LEU A 55 6.89 -0.18 -3.88
C LEU A 55 6.81 1.28 -3.45
N VAL A 56 7.33 1.56 -2.27
CA VAL A 56 7.29 2.88 -1.63
C VAL A 56 8.44 2.99 -0.63
N PHE A 57 9.00 4.19 -0.48
CA PHE A 57 10.06 4.48 0.46
C PHE A 57 9.92 5.89 1.05
N GLY A 58 10.59 6.15 2.18
CA GLY A 58 10.54 7.40 2.93
C GLY A 58 10.31 7.17 4.42
N ASP A 59 9.79 8.15 5.15
CA ASP A 59 9.38 7.96 6.54
C ASP A 59 8.01 7.29 6.63
N LEU A 60 8.00 5.97 6.38
CA LEU A 60 6.79 5.16 6.30
C LEU A 60 6.09 5.01 7.65
N ALA A 61 6.82 5.11 8.77
CA ALA A 61 6.27 4.92 10.11
C ALA A 61 6.03 6.23 10.88
N LYS A 62 6.32 7.39 10.27
CA LYS A 62 6.29 8.72 10.92
C LYS A 62 7.19 8.77 12.16
N THR A 63 8.38 8.18 12.04
CA THR A 63 9.38 8.12 13.11
C THR A 63 10.63 8.95 12.81
N GLY A 64 10.70 9.59 11.64
CA GLY A 64 11.90 10.25 11.12
C GLY A 64 12.92 9.28 10.51
N GLN A 65 12.64 7.98 10.49
CA GLN A 65 13.53 6.95 9.95
C GLN A 65 13.14 6.60 8.52
N VAL A 66 14.10 6.57 7.60
CA VAL A 66 13.86 6.11 6.22
C VAL A 66 13.58 4.60 6.23
N GLN A 67 12.49 4.22 5.56
CA GLN A 67 12.05 2.85 5.38
C GLN A 67 11.69 2.61 3.91
N ALA A 68 11.67 1.35 3.49
CA ALA A 68 11.21 0.93 2.18
C ALA A 68 10.38 -0.35 2.27
N LEU A 69 9.25 -0.37 1.58
CA LEU A 69 8.44 -1.56 1.35
C LEU A 69 8.93 -2.25 0.08
N VAL A 70 9.44 -3.46 0.24
CA VAL A 70 10.05 -4.26 -0.83
C VAL A 70 9.27 -5.57 -0.99
N ILE A 71 9.04 -6.03 -2.22
CA ILE A 71 8.27 -7.26 -2.50
C ILE A 71 8.89 -8.11 -3.61
N ASN A 72 8.54 -9.40 -3.63
CA ASN A 72 8.63 -10.25 -4.82
C ASN A 72 7.23 -10.42 -5.41
N ARG A 73 6.96 -9.67 -6.47
CA ARG A 73 5.67 -9.65 -7.15
C ARG A 73 5.45 -10.93 -7.97
N ILE A 74 4.24 -11.48 -7.91
CA ILE A 74 3.81 -12.54 -8.83
C ILE A 74 3.49 -11.93 -10.20
N LYS A 75 4.29 -12.26 -11.24
CA LYS A 75 4.17 -11.73 -12.61
C LYS A 75 3.41 -12.70 -13.55
N LYS A 76 2.06 -12.77 -13.50
CA LYS A 76 1.05 -13.27 -14.50
C LYS A 76 -0.21 -13.82 -13.78
N GLY A 77 -1.41 -13.94 -14.36
CA GLY A 77 -1.96 -13.62 -15.69
C GLY A 77 -3.48 -13.41 -15.58
N SER A 78 -4.06 -12.71 -16.57
CA SER A 78 -5.48 -12.34 -16.73
C SER A 78 -6.52 -13.25 -16.04
N SER A 79 -7.08 -12.78 -14.92
CA SER A 79 -8.48 -13.01 -14.46
C SER A 79 -8.73 -12.54 -13.01
N ILE A 80 -7.99 -11.54 -12.51
CA ILE A 80 -8.13 -11.12 -11.11
C ILE A 80 -8.98 -9.85 -11.02
N THR A 81 -10.20 -10.02 -10.52
CA THR A 81 -11.23 -8.98 -10.34
C THR A 81 -11.04 -8.10 -9.11
N ALA A 82 -10.24 -8.53 -8.13
CA ALA A 82 -10.03 -7.76 -6.90
C ALA A 82 -8.77 -6.87 -7.00
N PRO A 83 -8.81 -5.62 -6.50
CA PRO A 83 -7.67 -4.71 -6.50
C PRO A 83 -6.57 -5.20 -5.54
N GLY A 84 -5.31 -4.89 -5.85
CA GLY A 84 -4.15 -5.18 -5.00
C GLY A 84 -2.97 -5.78 -5.75
N ILE A 85 -1.82 -5.79 -5.07
CA ILE A 85 -0.54 -6.31 -5.55
C ILE A 85 -0.41 -7.75 -5.05
N LEU A 86 -0.13 -8.69 -5.95
CA LEU A 86 0.11 -10.07 -5.56
C LEU A 86 1.60 -10.30 -5.31
N LEU A 87 1.93 -10.92 -4.18
CA LEU A 87 3.31 -11.23 -3.80
C LEU A 87 3.42 -12.60 -3.13
N THR A 88 4.60 -13.20 -3.23
CA THR A 88 4.98 -14.39 -2.44
C THR A 88 5.78 -13.99 -1.21
N ARG A 89 6.62 -12.96 -1.33
CA ARG A 89 7.47 -12.43 -0.26
C ARG A 89 7.47 -10.92 -0.26
N GLY A 90 7.69 -10.34 0.89
CA GLY A 90 7.86 -8.91 1.07
C GLY A 90 8.47 -8.58 2.41
N ALA A 91 8.87 -7.33 2.58
CA ALA A 91 9.42 -6.84 3.83
C ALA A 91 9.33 -5.31 3.90
N ILE A 92 9.44 -4.80 5.13
CA ILE A 92 9.82 -3.41 5.35
C ILE A 92 11.23 -3.41 5.91
N VAL A 93 12.11 -2.71 5.21
CA VAL A 93 13.47 -2.43 5.66
C VAL A 93 13.55 -1.01 6.19
N ALA A 94 14.29 -0.81 7.27
CA ALA A 94 14.51 0.49 7.89
C ALA A 94 16.01 0.79 7.95
N ARG A 95 16.39 2.03 7.65
CA ARG A 95 17.78 2.49 7.70
C ARG A 95 18.20 2.74 9.15
N ASP A 96 19.22 2.04 9.61
CA ASP A 96 19.82 2.16 10.94
C ASP A 96 21.30 2.58 10.78
N GLY A 97 21.52 3.89 10.79
CA GLY A 97 22.81 4.49 10.42
C GLY A 97 23.18 4.20 8.96
N GLU A 98 24.30 3.50 8.77
CA GLU A 98 24.78 3.04 7.46
C GLU A 98 24.21 1.69 7.04
N LYS A 99 23.52 0.99 7.96
CA LYS A 99 23.00 -0.35 7.73
C LYS A 99 21.51 -0.33 7.46
N TRP A 100 21.03 -1.41 6.86
CA TRP A 100 19.61 -1.68 6.71
C TRP A 100 19.21 -2.84 7.61
N LYS A 101 18.01 -2.72 8.18
CA LYS A 101 17.43 -3.72 9.08
C LYS A 101 16.03 -4.09 8.61
N GLU A 102 15.75 -5.38 8.56
CA GLU A 102 14.38 -5.87 8.37
C GLU A 102 13.55 -5.63 9.66
N VAL A 103 12.43 -4.90 9.53
CA VAL A 103 11.54 -4.56 10.65
C VAL A 103 10.13 -5.13 10.52
N PHE A 104 9.82 -5.71 9.35
CA PHE A 104 8.61 -6.46 9.09
C PHE A 104 8.88 -7.44 7.94
N ARG A 105 8.42 -8.69 8.08
CA ARG A 105 8.57 -9.75 7.08
C ARG A 105 7.21 -10.26 6.66
N VAL A 106 7.09 -10.47 5.35
CA VAL A 106 5.97 -11.13 4.69
C VAL A 106 6.52 -12.33 3.94
N ASP A 107 6.19 -13.52 4.41
CA ASP A 107 6.49 -14.78 3.76
C ASP A 107 5.22 -15.65 3.77
N GLU A 108 5.31 -16.92 4.15
CA GLU A 108 4.15 -17.75 4.47
C GLU A 108 3.30 -17.20 5.63
N HIS A 109 3.89 -16.27 6.40
CA HIS A 109 3.29 -15.61 7.56
C HIS A 109 3.64 -14.12 7.58
N LEU A 110 2.99 -13.37 8.46
CA LEU A 110 3.34 -11.96 8.77
C LEU A 110 4.09 -11.92 10.09
N LYS A 111 5.31 -11.37 10.08
CA LYS A 111 6.19 -11.35 11.25
C LYS A 111 6.77 -9.96 11.49
N ASN A 112 6.92 -9.61 12.76
CA ASN A 112 7.76 -8.51 13.21
C ASN A 112 8.92 -9.07 14.07
N PRO A 113 9.87 -8.24 14.55
CA PRO A 113 11.00 -8.72 15.36
C PRO A 113 10.64 -9.51 16.64
N ASN A 114 9.40 -9.40 17.12
CA ASN A 114 8.89 -10.08 18.30
C ASN A 114 8.10 -11.36 18.00
N GLY A 115 7.80 -11.65 16.73
CA GLY A 115 7.17 -12.90 16.31
C GLY A 115 6.08 -12.71 15.27
N PHE A 116 5.15 -13.67 15.24
CA PHE A 116 4.01 -13.67 14.34
C PHE A 116 3.01 -12.60 14.74
N LEU A 117 2.51 -11.85 13.76
CA LEU A 117 1.45 -10.88 14.02
C LEU A 117 0.13 -11.60 14.36
N GLY A 118 -0.66 -11.01 15.26
CA GLY A 118 -2.01 -11.51 15.55
C GLY A 118 -2.87 -11.63 14.30
N ALA A 119 -3.78 -12.60 14.29
CA ALA A 119 -4.63 -12.98 13.14
C ALA A 119 -3.91 -13.54 11.91
N THR A 120 -2.58 -13.65 11.91
CA THR A 120 -1.84 -14.41 10.88
C THR A 120 -2.31 -15.87 10.89
N PRO A 121 -2.60 -16.49 9.73
CA PRO A 121 -2.97 -17.90 9.65
C PRO A 121 -1.90 -18.80 10.27
N VAL A 122 -2.33 -19.84 11.00
CA VAL A 122 -1.39 -20.82 11.58
C VAL A 122 -0.75 -21.66 10.47
N SER A 123 -1.56 -22.11 9.51
CA SER A 123 -1.07 -22.81 8.33
C SER A 123 -0.38 -21.84 7.35
N PRO A 124 0.76 -22.23 6.75
CA PRO A 124 1.43 -21.47 5.70
C PRO A 124 0.48 -21.07 4.57
N VAL A 125 0.67 -19.87 4.02
CA VAL A 125 -0.01 -19.44 2.79
C VAL A 125 0.97 -19.37 1.62
N THR A 126 0.46 -19.55 0.40
CA THR A 126 1.26 -19.52 -0.84
C THR A 126 1.59 -18.11 -1.31
N GLY A 127 0.89 -17.10 -0.78
CA GLY A 127 1.13 -15.70 -1.06
C GLY A 127 0.03 -14.80 -0.53
N TRP A 128 0.22 -13.51 -0.78
CA TRP A 128 -0.65 -12.45 -0.29
C TRP A 128 -1.09 -11.52 -1.40
N ARG A 129 -2.32 -11.03 -1.27
CA ARG A 129 -2.78 -9.81 -1.90
C ARG A 129 -2.52 -8.66 -0.93
N LEU A 130 -1.67 -7.73 -1.35
CA LEU A 130 -1.34 -6.51 -0.63
C LEU A 130 -2.11 -5.32 -1.20
N GLN A 131 -2.73 -4.56 -0.31
CA GLN A 131 -3.12 -3.17 -0.56
C GLN A 131 -2.38 -2.29 0.45
N TYR A 132 -2.04 -1.07 0.06
CA TYR A 132 -1.37 -0.15 0.96
C TYR A 132 -1.79 1.29 0.69
N GLU A 133 -1.75 2.10 1.75
CA GLU A 133 -2.09 3.52 1.72
C GLU A 133 -1.07 4.31 2.54
N GLN A 134 -0.80 5.54 2.12
CA GLN A 134 0.00 6.49 2.90
C GLN A 134 -0.92 7.51 3.53
N ASP A 135 -1.01 7.49 4.86
CA ASP A 135 -1.75 8.46 5.64
C ASP A 135 -0.80 9.52 6.22
N ALA A 136 -1.24 10.78 6.24
CA ALA A 136 -0.41 11.90 6.66
C ALA A 136 -0.01 11.81 8.15
N ALA A 137 -0.90 11.32 9.01
CA ALA A 137 -0.71 11.22 10.46
C ALA A 137 -0.20 9.85 10.89
N LYS A 138 -0.72 8.79 10.27
CA LYS A 138 -0.45 7.40 10.62
C LYS A 138 0.75 6.83 9.86
N GLY A 139 1.06 7.35 8.69
CA GLY A 139 2.06 6.76 7.79
C GLY A 139 1.48 5.59 7.00
N LEU A 140 2.32 4.60 6.72
CA LEU A 140 2.01 3.46 5.89
C LEU A 140 1.03 2.51 6.60
N GLN A 141 -0.10 2.29 5.96
CA GLN A 141 -1.07 1.26 6.33
C GLN A 141 -1.04 0.16 5.28
N LEU A 142 -1.04 -1.09 5.74
CA LEU A 142 -0.92 -2.28 4.91
C LEU A 142 -2.10 -3.21 5.16
N TYR A 143 -2.60 -3.84 4.12
CA TYR A 143 -3.68 -4.80 4.19
C TYR A 143 -3.30 -6.05 3.42
N PHE A 144 -3.20 -7.16 4.15
CA PHE A 144 -2.79 -8.45 3.62
C PHE A 144 -3.95 -9.43 3.62
N THR A 145 -4.34 -9.90 2.45
CA THR A 145 -5.33 -10.98 2.31
C THR A 145 -4.62 -12.21 1.73
N PRO A 146 -4.71 -13.41 2.35
CA PRO A 146 -4.21 -14.63 1.73
C PRO A 146 -4.78 -14.80 0.31
N LEU A 147 -3.99 -15.29 -0.65
CA LEU A 147 -4.50 -15.55 -2.01
C LEU A 147 -5.55 -16.66 -2.05
N GLU A 148 -5.44 -17.59 -1.13
CA GLU A 148 -6.30 -18.75 -0.97
C GLU A 148 -6.75 -18.88 0.49
N LYS A 149 -7.84 -19.60 0.72
CA LYS A 149 -8.30 -19.91 2.08
C LYS A 149 -7.26 -20.80 2.77
N PRO A 150 -6.65 -20.36 3.90
CA PRO A 150 -5.74 -21.20 4.66
C PRO A 150 -6.46 -22.42 5.26
N ALA A 151 -5.76 -23.53 5.40
CA ALA A 151 -6.30 -24.72 6.07
C ALA A 151 -6.76 -24.38 7.50
N GLY A 152 -7.99 -24.76 7.85
CA GLY A 152 -8.59 -24.46 9.16
C GLY A 152 -8.84 -22.97 9.43
N GLY A 153 -8.68 -22.09 8.43
CA GLY A 153 -8.79 -20.65 8.59
C GLY A 153 -9.84 -19.99 7.69
N THR A 154 -9.84 -18.67 7.71
CA THR A 154 -10.64 -17.83 6.80
C THR A 154 -9.70 -17.00 5.93
N GLN A 155 -10.15 -16.63 4.73
CA GLN A 155 -9.44 -15.69 3.87
C GLN A 155 -9.71 -14.26 4.38
N GLN A 156 -9.20 -13.94 5.56
CA GLN A 156 -9.40 -12.66 6.22
C GLN A 156 -8.30 -11.67 5.82
N THR A 157 -8.69 -10.41 5.60
CA THR A 157 -7.73 -9.30 5.48
C THR A 157 -7.17 -8.93 6.85
N ILE A 158 -5.85 -8.81 6.92
CA ILE A 158 -5.10 -8.41 8.11
C ILE A 158 -4.56 -7.00 7.86
N GLY A 159 -5.05 -6.04 8.64
CA GLY A 159 -4.51 -4.69 8.64
C GLY A 159 -3.23 -4.67 9.47
N VAL A 160 -2.18 -4.04 8.96
CA VAL A 160 -0.87 -3.91 9.62
C VAL A 160 -0.44 -2.45 9.57
N TRP A 161 -0.03 -1.94 10.73
CA TRP A 161 0.42 -0.56 10.88
C TRP A 161 1.49 -0.46 11.97
N TRP A 162 2.34 0.57 11.90
CA TRP A 162 3.28 0.92 12.95
C TRP A 162 2.56 1.28 14.25
N ASN A 163 2.83 0.54 15.32
CA ASN A 163 2.37 0.91 16.66
C ASN A 163 3.41 1.81 17.34
N PRO A 164 3.12 3.11 17.56
CA PRO A 164 4.07 4.05 18.16
C PRO A 164 4.36 3.72 19.62
N LYS A 165 3.46 3.03 20.34
CA LYS A 165 3.66 2.68 21.75
C LYS A 165 4.74 1.63 21.93
N VAL A 166 4.80 0.68 21.00
CA VAL A 166 5.70 -0.49 21.10
C VAL A 166 6.76 -0.53 19.99
N LYS A 167 6.79 0.52 19.16
CA LYS A 167 7.82 0.84 18.15
C LYS A 167 8.09 -0.29 17.16
N ARG A 168 7.03 -0.86 16.58
CA ARG A 168 7.10 -1.88 15.53
C ARG A 168 5.76 -2.00 14.79
N TYR A 169 5.79 -2.58 13.61
CA TYR A 169 4.57 -2.95 12.88
C TYR A 169 3.81 -4.04 13.63
N GLN A 170 2.51 -3.83 13.82
CA GLN A 170 1.59 -4.77 14.46
C GLN A 170 0.32 -4.90 13.62
N SER A 171 -0.35 -6.05 13.74
CA SER A 171 -1.65 -6.22 13.14
C SER A 171 -2.73 -5.52 13.94
N LEU A 172 -3.82 -5.19 13.25
CA LEU A 172 -5.01 -4.59 13.82
C LEU A 172 -6.11 -5.64 13.98
N ASP A 173 -7.07 -5.35 14.85
CA ASP A 173 -8.32 -6.10 14.95
C ASP A 173 -9.20 -5.92 13.69
N ARG A 174 -10.34 -6.61 13.68
CA ARG A 174 -11.26 -6.60 12.52
C ARG A 174 -11.88 -5.23 12.23
N THR A 175 -11.85 -4.33 13.20
CA THR A 175 -12.30 -2.95 13.05
C THR A 175 -11.19 -2.01 12.56
N TYR A 176 -9.95 -2.49 12.46
CA TYR A 176 -8.77 -1.69 12.12
C TYR A 176 -8.48 -0.54 13.09
N GLU A 177 -8.89 -0.69 14.36
CA GLU A 177 -8.81 0.37 15.37
C GLU A 177 -7.81 0.04 16.48
N LYS A 178 -7.68 -1.24 16.84
CA LYS A 178 -6.83 -1.67 17.96
C LYS A 178 -5.75 -2.60 17.50
N PHE A 179 -4.55 -2.41 18.04
CA PHE A 179 -3.43 -3.32 17.81
C PHE A 179 -3.64 -4.65 18.53
N LEU A 180 -3.29 -5.74 17.86
CA LEU A 180 -3.23 -7.08 18.41
C LEU A 180 -1.80 -7.39 18.87
N GLY A 181 -1.70 -8.22 19.91
CA GLY A 181 -0.41 -8.74 20.37
C GLY A 181 0.19 -9.73 19.38
N GLU A 182 1.49 -10.00 19.54
CA GLU A 182 2.19 -11.03 18.79
C GLU A 182 2.12 -12.41 19.45
N VAL A 183 2.30 -13.45 18.64
CA VAL A 183 2.66 -14.79 19.13
C VAL A 183 4.17 -14.97 18.92
N PRO A 184 4.93 -15.36 19.96
CA PRO A 184 6.37 -15.53 19.83
C PRO A 184 6.75 -16.49 18.70
N ALA A 185 7.78 -16.14 17.93
CA ALA A 185 8.40 -17.00 16.94
C ALA A 185 9.76 -17.49 17.44
N LEU A 186 10.16 -18.71 17.05
CA LEU A 186 11.49 -19.26 17.36
C LEU A 186 12.60 -18.43 16.69
N GLU A 187 12.36 -17.96 15.46
CA GLU A 187 13.24 -17.04 14.75
C GLU A 187 12.83 -15.59 14.99
N LYS A 188 13.80 -14.74 15.33
CA LYS A 188 13.59 -13.28 15.43
C LYS A 188 14.08 -12.62 14.16
N ILE A 189 13.21 -11.86 13.48
CA ILE A 189 13.63 -11.02 12.36
C ILE A 189 14.39 -9.81 12.92
N ASN A 190 15.72 -9.84 12.80
CA ASN A 190 16.62 -8.72 13.12
C ASN A 190 17.92 -8.84 12.31
N SER A 191 17.87 -9.46 11.13
CA SER A 191 19.04 -9.56 10.27
C SER A 191 19.40 -8.16 9.79
N TYR A 192 20.57 -7.68 10.19
CA TYR A 192 21.24 -6.60 9.48
C TYR A 192 21.60 -7.12 8.10
N LEU A 193 21.21 -6.36 7.07
CA LEU A 193 21.60 -6.66 5.70
C LEU A 193 23.10 -6.37 5.56
N ARG A 194 23.84 -7.30 4.94
CA ARG A 194 25.28 -7.14 4.69
C ARG A 194 25.52 -6.27 3.47
#